data_AF-A0A221NL06-F1
#
_entry.id   AF-A0A221NL06-F1
#
_cell.length_a   1.000
_cell.length_b   1.000
_cell.length_c   1.000
_cell.angle_alpha   90.00
_cell.angle_beta   90.00
_cell.angle_gamma   90.00
#
_symmetry.space_group_name_H-M   'P 1'
#
loop_
_entity.id
_entity.type
_entity.pdbx_description
1 polymer ?
#
loop_
_entity_poly.entity_id
_entity_poly.type
_entity_poly.pdbx_seq_one_letter_code
_entity_poly.pdbx_strand_id
1 'polypeptide(L)'
;MTPEEVAESMLKRGSTEVTEFKDLKVGSRVRRSAEQWGEAYTKGTGTIERIFHKQNSSWERKYGRPDVELIVKRDDGEYSYLADYHVDLAEVQS
;
A
#
# COMPACT_ATOMS: atom_id res chain seq x y z
N MET A 1 8.96 3.85 13.16
CA MET A 1 7.91 4.82 12.81
C MET A 1 6.58 4.09 12.90
N THR A 2 5.64 4.58 13.68
CA THR A 2 4.31 3.98 13.82
C THR A 2 3.47 4.24 12.55
N PRO A 3 2.38 3.50 12.34
CA PRO A 3 1.44 3.77 11.24
C PRO A 3 0.93 5.22 11.22
N GLU A 4 0.68 5.78 12.39
CA GLU A 4 0.19 7.15 12.57
C GLU A 4 1.26 8.16 12.15
N GLU A 5 2.51 7.97 12.57
CA GLU A 5 3.63 8.83 12.17
C GLU A 5 3.85 8.81 10.65
N VAL A 6 3.69 7.63 10.02
CA VAL A 6 3.76 7.53 8.55
C VAL A 6 2.57 8.23 7.90
N ALA A 7 1.35 8.00 8.39
CA ALA A 7 0.15 8.64 7.87
C ALA A 7 0.27 10.18 7.93
N GLU A 8 0.70 10.73 9.07
CA GLU A 8 0.96 12.16 9.22
C GLU A 8 2.00 12.67 8.23
N SER A 9 3.09 11.93 8.02
CA SER A 9 4.12 12.28 7.04
C SER A 9 3.56 12.32 5.62
N MET A 10 2.73 11.36 5.22
CA MET A 10 2.08 11.35 3.90
C MET A 10 1.15 12.54 3.71
N LEU A 11 0.31 12.84 4.71
CA LEU A 11 -0.59 13.99 4.68
C LEU A 11 0.19 15.31 4.59
N LYS A 12 1.26 15.47 5.37
CA LYS A 12 2.17 16.65 5.31
C LYS A 12 2.83 16.81 3.94
N ARG A 13 3.08 15.70 3.24
CA ARG A 13 3.63 15.69 1.87
C ARG A 13 2.57 15.99 0.80
N GLY A 14 1.31 16.22 1.18
CA GLY A 14 0.22 16.57 0.28
C GLY A 14 -0.54 15.38 -0.31
N SER A 15 -0.38 14.18 0.27
CA SER A 15 -1.23 13.05 -0.05
C SER A 15 -2.60 13.21 0.61
N THR A 16 -3.64 12.62 0.00
CA THR A 16 -4.97 12.50 0.60
C THR A 16 -5.27 11.04 0.90
N GLU A 17 -5.89 10.78 2.05
CA GLU A 17 -6.35 9.44 2.40
C GLU A 17 -7.62 9.11 1.61
N VAL A 18 -7.69 7.89 1.08
CA VAL A 18 -8.84 7.36 0.32
C VAL A 18 -9.21 5.97 0.84
N THR A 19 -10.47 5.58 0.69
CA THR A 19 -10.94 4.25 1.12
C THR A 19 -10.70 3.17 0.07
N GLU A 20 -10.57 3.57 -1.19
CA GLU A 20 -10.34 2.69 -2.33
C GLU A 20 -9.50 3.38 -3.41
N PHE A 21 -8.70 2.57 -4.11
CA PHE A 21 -7.96 2.99 -5.29
C PHE A 21 -7.85 1.81 -6.27
N LYS A 22 -8.55 1.89 -7.41
CA LYS A 22 -8.74 0.75 -8.33
C LYS A 22 -9.33 -0.45 -7.57
N ASP A 23 -8.68 -1.61 -7.64
CA ASP A 23 -9.11 -2.84 -6.98
C ASP A 23 -8.61 -2.95 -5.53
N LEU A 24 -7.82 -1.98 -5.05
CA LEU A 24 -7.32 -1.94 -3.67
C LEU A 24 -8.32 -1.21 -2.78
N LYS A 25 -8.74 -1.85 -1.69
CA LYS A 25 -9.64 -1.26 -0.69
C LYS A 25 -9.03 -1.41 0.70
N VAL A 26 -9.32 -0.47 1.59
CA VAL A 26 -9.05 -0.68 3.01
C VAL A 26 -9.78 -1.95 3.46
N GLY A 27 -9.06 -2.85 4.13
CA GLY A 27 -9.51 -4.19 4.51
C GLY A 27 -9.15 -5.30 3.50
N SER A 28 -8.70 -4.98 2.29
CA SER A 28 -8.26 -6.00 1.32
C SER A 28 -6.98 -6.72 1.79
N ARG A 29 -6.91 -8.03 1.56
CA ARG A 29 -5.68 -8.82 1.76
C ARG A 29 -4.77 -8.67 0.55
N VAL A 30 -3.50 -8.40 0.83
CA VAL A 30 -2.48 -8.17 -0.20
C VAL A 30 -1.17 -8.87 0.11
N ARG A 31 -0.37 -9.07 -0.93
CA ARG A 31 1.02 -9.53 -0.87
C ARG A 31 1.91 -8.58 -1.66
N ARG A 32 3.22 -8.62 -1.40
CA ARG A 32 4.19 -7.83 -2.18
C ARG A 32 4.51 -8.53 -3.51
N SER A 33 4.34 -7.85 -4.64
CA SER A 33 4.51 -8.45 -5.98
C SER A 33 5.95 -8.87 -6.31
N ALA A 34 6.95 -8.22 -5.69
CA ALA A 34 8.37 -8.43 -5.97
C ALA A 34 9.06 -9.48 -5.07
N GLU A 35 8.35 -10.07 -4.10
CA GLU A 35 8.94 -11.08 -3.22
C GLU A 35 9.00 -12.44 -3.95
N GLN A 36 10.20 -13.03 -4.03
CA GLN A 36 10.36 -14.42 -4.48
C GLN A 36 9.50 -15.32 -3.58
N TRP A 37 8.97 -16.42 -4.12
CA TRP A 37 8.00 -17.30 -3.45
C TRP A 37 8.37 -17.67 -2.00
N GLY A 38 9.66 -17.79 -1.66
CA GLY A 38 10.12 -18.04 -0.29
C GLY A 38 9.95 -16.85 0.67
N GLU A 39 10.13 -15.61 0.22
CA GLU A 39 9.92 -14.40 1.02
C GLU A 39 8.44 -14.04 1.13
N ALA A 40 7.64 -14.24 0.09
CA ALA A 40 6.19 -14.07 0.17
C ALA A 40 5.56 -15.10 1.13
N TYR A 41 6.13 -16.31 1.21
CA TYR A 41 5.77 -17.34 2.17
C TYR A 41 6.23 -17.02 3.60
N THR A 42 7.40 -16.39 3.79
CA THR A 42 7.96 -16.09 5.13
C THR A 42 7.55 -14.74 5.70
N LYS A 43 7.38 -13.71 4.87
CA LYS A 43 6.90 -12.37 5.28
C LYS A 43 5.37 -12.30 5.28
N GLY A 44 4.70 -13.23 4.58
CA GLY A 44 3.25 -13.39 4.62
C GLY A 44 2.46 -12.31 3.87
N THR A 45 1.15 -12.47 3.92
CA THR A 45 0.16 -11.50 3.46
C THR A 45 -0.11 -10.44 4.51
N GLY A 46 -0.87 -9.42 4.17
CA GLY A 46 -1.34 -8.43 5.14
C GLY A 46 -2.62 -7.75 4.69
N THR A 47 -3.21 -6.99 5.59
CA THR A 47 -4.45 -6.24 5.35
C THR A 47 -4.10 -4.78 5.11
N ILE A 48 -4.67 -4.18 4.07
CA ILE A 48 -4.57 -2.72 3.86
C ILE A 48 -5.32 -2.02 4.99
N GLU A 49 -4.62 -1.22 5.77
CA GLU A 49 -5.22 -0.38 6.82
C GLU A 49 -5.53 1.02 6.28
N ARG A 50 -4.67 1.56 5.41
CA ARG A 50 -4.80 2.93 4.86
C ARG A 50 -4.26 3.03 3.45
N ILE A 51 -4.89 3.87 2.63
CA ILE A 51 -4.49 4.16 1.25
C ILE A 51 -4.32 5.67 1.12
N PHE A 52 -3.20 6.09 0.55
CA PHE A 52 -2.88 7.49 0.31
C PHE A 52 -2.67 7.69 -1.19
N HIS A 53 -3.35 8.68 -1.76
CA HIS A 53 -3.13 9.10 -3.14
C HIS A 53 -2.62 10.54 -3.16
N LYS A 54 -1.48 10.76 -3.80
CA LYS A 54 -0.92 12.09 -4.02
C LYS A 54 -1.18 12.55 -5.46
N GLN A 55 -2.27 13.26 -5.64
CA GLN A 55 -2.63 13.83 -6.94
C GLN A 55 -1.62 14.87 -7.41
N ASN A 56 -1.37 14.92 -8.72
CA ASN A 56 -0.48 15.88 -9.38
C ASN A 56 0.94 15.87 -8.80
N SER A 57 1.41 14.73 -8.32
CA SER A 57 2.77 14.62 -7.79
C SER A 57 3.82 14.69 -8.90
N SER A 58 5.07 14.98 -8.53
CA SER A 58 6.19 14.94 -9.49
C SER A 58 6.39 13.54 -10.09
N TRP A 59 6.04 12.48 -9.35
CA TRP A 59 6.03 11.11 -9.83
C TRP A 59 4.98 10.92 -10.92
N GLU A 60 3.74 11.34 -10.67
CA GLU A 60 2.67 11.24 -11.67
C GLU A 60 3.02 11.99 -12.95
N ARG A 61 3.56 13.21 -12.83
CA ARG A 61 4.01 13.99 -13.99
C ARG A 61 5.16 13.33 -14.76
N LYS A 62 6.08 12.66 -14.07
CA LYS A 62 7.27 12.07 -14.68
C LYS A 62 7.00 10.72 -15.33
N TYR A 63 6.20 9.87 -14.68
CA TYR A 63 6.00 8.48 -15.08
C TYR A 63 4.59 8.20 -15.61
N GLY A 64 3.69 9.18 -15.60
CA GLY A 64 2.31 9.02 -16.08
C GLY A 64 1.48 8.04 -15.26
N ARG A 65 1.91 7.72 -14.04
CA ARG A 65 1.27 6.73 -13.16
C ARG A 65 0.85 7.38 -11.84
N PRO A 66 -0.32 7.02 -11.29
CA PRO A 66 -0.74 7.48 -9.97
C PRO A 66 0.30 7.24 -8.88
N ASP A 67 0.43 8.19 -7.96
CA ASP A 67 1.33 8.13 -6.81
C ASP A 67 0.54 7.67 -5.58
N VAL A 68 0.48 6.36 -5.40
CA VAL A 68 -0.34 5.71 -4.38
C VAL A 68 0.52 4.89 -3.44
N GLU A 69 0.39 5.19 -2.15
CA GLU A 69 1.10 4.55 -1.05
C GLU A 69 0.10 3.91 -0.08
N LEU A 70 0.47 2.77 0.49
CA LEU A 70 -0.37 1.93 1.33
C LEU A 70 0.32 1.70 2.67
N ILE A 71 -0.47 1.67 3.74
CA ILE A 71 -0.08 1.09 5.01
C ILE A 71 -0.76 -0.27 5.11
N VAL A 72 0.05 -1.32 5.25
CA VAL A 72 -0.41 -2.71 5.34
C VAL A 72 -0.01 -3.27 6.69
N LYS A 73 -0.98 -3.80 7.44
CA LYS A 73 -0.71 -4.59 8.64
C LYS A 73 -0.47 -6.03 8.22
N ARG A 74 0.75 -6.51 8.41
CA ARG A 74 1.15 -7.88 8.08
C ARG A 74 0.55 -8.86 9.08
N ASP A 75 0.38 -10.11 8.66
CA ASP A 75 -0.16 -11.17 9.52
C ASP A 75 0.76 -11.49 10.72
N ASP A 76 2.06 -11.17 10.65
CA ASP A 76 3.02 -11.29 11.76
C ASP A 76 2.92 -10.14 12.80
N GLY A 77 2.04 -9.17 12.55
CA GLY A 77 1.80 -8.01 13.42
C GLY A 77 2.65 -6.77 13.09
N GLU A 78 3.61 -6.87 12.18
CA GLU A 78 4.39 -5.71 11.72
C GLU A 78 3.61 -4.86 10.70
N TYR A 79 4.09 -3.63 10.48
CA TYR A 79 3.56 -2.74 9.45
C TYR A 79 4.51 -2.64 8.27
N SER A 80 3.94 -2.67 7.07
CA SER A 80 4.65 -2.45 5.81
C SER A 80 4.10 -1.22 5.10
N TYR A 81 5.01 -0.49 4.48
CA TYR A 81 4.74 0.73 3.72
C TYR A 81 5.07 0.46 2.26
N LEU A 82 4.06 0.41 1.40
CA LEU A 82 4.19 -0.11 0.04
C LEU A 82 3.56 0.86 -0.96
N ALA A 83 4.14 0.98 -2.14
CA ALA A 83 3.47 1.64 -3.26
C ALA A 83 2.52 0.66 -3.98
N ASP A 84 1.43 1.15 -4.58
CA ASP A 84 0.42 0.32 -5.27
C ASP A 84 1.04 -0.68 -6.26
N TYR A 85 2.11 -0.25 -6.94
CA TYR A 85 2.81 -1.01 -7.97
C TYR A 85 3.72 -2.13 -7.45
N HIS A 86 3.83 -2.26 -6.13
CA HIS A 86 4.53 -3.34 -5.47
C HIS A 86 3.57 -4.32 -4.78
N VAL A 87 2.27 -4.23 -5.06
CA VAL A 87 1.23 -4.95 -4.33
C VAL A 87 0.30 -5.70 -5.26
N ASP A 88 0.07 -6.98 -4.96
CA ASP A 88 -0.95 -7.83 -5.60
C ASP A 88 -2.02 -8.20 -4.57
N LEU A 89 -3.27 -8.36 -5.00
CA LEU A 89 -4.33 -8.95 -4.16
C LEU A 89 -3.97 -10.40 -3.81
N ALA A 90 -4.11 -10.75 -2.52
CA ALA A 90 -3.77 -12.08 -2.03
C ALA A 90 -4.89 -13.11 -2.26
N GLU A 91 -6.13 -12.64 -2.40
CA GLU A 91 -7.30 -13.46 -2.75
C GLU A 91 -7.96 -12.84 -3.98
N VAL A 92 -8.10 -13.62 -5.04
CA VAL A 92 -9.05 -13.29 -6.12
C VAL A 92 -10.42 -13.51 -5.49
N GLN A 93 -11.20 -12.44 -5.29
CA GLN A 93 -12.60 -12.59 -4.89
C GLN A 93 -13.29 -13.45 -5.94
N SER A 94 -13.58 -14.71 -5.58
CA SER A 94 -14.41 -15.64 -6.34
C SER A 94 -15.88 -15.30 -6.21
#